data_AF-A0A7J2S5R5-F1
#
_entry.id   AF-A0A7J2S5R5-F1
#
_cell.length_a   1.000
_cell.length_b   1.000
_cell.length_c   1.000
_cell.angle_alpha   90.00
_cell.angle_beta   90.00
_cell.angle_gamma   90.00
#
_symmetry.space_group_name_H-M   'P 1'
#
loop_
_entity.id
_entity.type
_entity.pdbx_description
1 polymer ?
#
loop_
_entity_poly.entity_id
_entity_poly.type
_entity_poly.pdbx_seq_one_letter_code
_entity_poly.pdbx_strand_id
1 'polypeptide(L)'
;GIRTVIAGLNEIYTGKYFSAYGRDNAEKIKYFIKDAIEQWGIKYVMLVGGRQGGVMKERWLTPVRYTNLDDMSGWEKGYLSDLYFADVYKYEDGEPVFDDWDSNGNGIFAEWKGFSKDKLDLMPDVYIGRLACRNSYELNLMIEKIIGYENNYAKDDSWFKKMVVVGGDSWPNPDDPYYEGEEENELALQYMEGFEGVRLYTSTGTLTGPDDVINAVSQGCGFFFLDGHGNPMNWATHPPHDEETWIDGLGVGDMKKLSNENMYPVCIVGGCHNCQFNVSLLNLLKIYEGISEWYTYIYKGETSPECWGWWLVRLKNKGAIATLGYTGLDYFAIGDYEGDGIPDCTQYFSGFLNTRFFKEYANGTEILGETHGNTLIEYITTLDPYNDITDCKTVEEWVLLGDPSLKIGGYAS
;
A
#
# COMPACT_ATOMS: atom_id res chain seq x y z
N GLY A 1 -20.47 -11.26 -13.61
CA GLY A 1 -19.84 -9.96 -13.87
C GLY A 1 -20.26 -8.98 -12.80
N ILE A 2 -19.36 -8.09 -12.38
CA ILE A 2 -19.61 -7.04 -11.39
C ILE A 2 -20.34 -5.89 -12.08
N ARG A 3 -21.41 -5.35 -11.47
CA ARG A 3 -22.11 -4.16 -12.00
C ARG A 3 -21.26 -2.93 -11.72
N THR A 4 -20.90 -2.19 -12.77
CA THR A 4 -19.95 -1.07 -12.67
C THR A 4 -20.57 0.23 -13.18
N VAL A 5 -20.33 1.33 -12.47
CA VAL A 5 -20.67 2.70 -12.87
C VAL A 5 -19.38 3.51 -12.92
N ILE A 6 -19.20 4.30 -13.98
CA ILE A 6 -18.07 5.24 -14.10
C ILE A 6 -18.62 6.64 -13.87
N ALA A 7 -18.08 7.34 -12.87
CA ALA A 7 -18.41 8.74 -12.59
C ALA A 7 -17.18 9.62 -12.82
N GLY A 8 -17.28 10.56 -13.76
CA GLY A 8 -16.23 11.56 -13.96
C GLY A 8 -16.24 12.59 -12.83
N LEU A 9 -15.07 13.14 -12.47
CA LEU A 9 -14.98 14.15 -11.41
C LEU A 9 -15.90 15.36 -11.61
N ASN A 10 -16.00 15.86 -12.84
CA ASN A 10 -16.94 16.95 -13.14
C ASN A 10 -18.39 16.54 -12.91
N GLU A 11 -18.76 15.28 -13.14
CA GLU A 11 -20.11 14.77 -12.90
C GLU A 11 -20.40 14.68 -11.40
N ILE A 12 -19.42 14.28 -10.60
CA ILE A 12 -19.49 14.30 -9.13
C ILE A 12 -19.66 15.75 -8.65
N TYR A 13 -18.77 16.66 -9.05
CA TYR A 13 -18.75 18.04 -8.54
C TYR A 13 -19.93 18.90 -8.99
N THR A 14 -20.55 18.57 -10.12
CA THR A 14 -21.75 19.26 -10.63
C THR A 14 -23.05 18.60 -10.18
N GLY A 15 -22.96 17.49 -9.44
CA GLY A 15 -24.11 16.78 -8.89
C GLY A 15 -24.96 16.07 -9.95
N LYS A 16 -24.34 15.45 -10.96
CA LYS A 16 -25.04 14.73 -12.02
C LYS A 16 -25.86 13.55 -11.50
N TYR A 17 -25.32 12.82 -10.52
CA TYR A 17 -25.94 11.62 -9.96
C TYR A 17 -26.60 11.88 -8.61
N PHE A 18 -25.93 12.63 -7.74
CA PHE A 18 -26.37 13.02 -6.40
C PHE A 18 -26.09 14.50 -6.17
N SER A 19 -26.65 15.08 -5.11
CA SER A 19 -26.32 16.46 -4.76
C SER A 19 -24.86 16.55 -4.30
N ALA A 20 -24.12 17.55 -4.78
CA ALA A 20 -22.70 17.69 -4.44
C ALA A 20 -22.53 18.41 -3.09
N TYR A 21 -21.99 17.71 -2.10
CA TYR A 21 -21.63 18.22 -0.77
C TYR A 21 -20.12 18.12 -0.54
N GLY A 22 -19.58 18.82 0.46
CA GLY A 22 -18.16 18.77 0.81
C GLY A 22 -17.41 20.10 0.60
N ARG A 23 -16.51 20.40 1.54
CA ARG A 23 -15.67 21.60 1.65
C ARG A 23 -14.64 21.68 0.53
N ASP A 24 -14.10 20.54 0.12
CA ASP A 24 -13.12 20.43 -0.96
C ASP A 24 -13.43 19.27 -1.95
N ASN A 25 -12.57 19.09 -2.95
CA ASN A 25 -12.78 18.09 -3.99
C ASN A 25 -12.64 16.64 -3.50
N ALA A 26 -11.81 16.36 -2.49
CA ALA A 26 -11.67 15.02 -1.95
C ALA A 26 -12.90 14.67 -1.09
N GLU A 27 -13.37 15.61 -0.26
CA GLU A 27 -14.59 15.41 0.53
C GLU A 27 -15.84 15.28 -0.36
N LYS A 28 -15.91 16.01 -1.49
CA LYS A 28 -16.97 15.80 -2.50
C LYS A 28 -17.01 14.38 -3.04
N ILE A 29 -15.85 13.75 -3.23
CA ILE A 29 -15.78 12.35 -3.64
C ILE A 29 -16.25 11.45 -2.49
N LYS A 30 -15.85 11.73 -1.25
CA LYS A 30 -16.29 10.96 -0.08
C LYS A 30 -17.81 11.01 0.13
N TYR A 31 -18.45 12.18 0.00
CA TYR A 31 -19.91 12.30 0.01
C TYR A 31 -20.58 11.57 -1.17
N PHE A 32 -19.98 11.60 -2.35
CA PHE A 32 -20.49 10.83 -3.49
C PHE A 32 -20.44 9.32 -3.22
N ILE A 33 -19.36 8.83 -2.58
CA ILE A 33 -19.23 7.43 -2.17
C ILE A 33 -20.30 7.10 -1.14
N LYS A 34 -20.51 7.93 -0.12
CA LYS A 34 -21.62 7.81 0.85
C LYS A 34 -22.97 7.64 0.15
N ASP A 35 -23.33 8.54 -0.76
CA ASP A 35 -24.59 8.47 -1.50
C ASP A 35 -24.67 7.21 -2.39
N ALA A 36 -23.55 6.79 -2.99
CA ALA A 36 -23.48 5.56 -3.77
C ALA A 36 -23.63 4.29 -2.92
N ILE A 37 -23.13 4.28 -1.69
CA ILE A 37 -23.38 3.19 -0.73
C ILE A 37 -24.88 3.12 -0.44
N GLU A 38 -25.48 4.24 -0.04
CA GLU A 38 -26.88 4.30 0.40
C GLU A 38 -27.88 4.03 -0.73
N GLN A 39 -27.62 4.54 -1.93
CA GLN A 39 -28.59 4.52 -3.03
C GLN A 39 -28.31 3.43 -4.07
N TRP A 40 -27.05 3.03 -4.25
CA TRP A 40 -26.66 2.02 -5.24
C TRP A 40 -26.19 0.70 -4.60
N GLY A 41 -25.81 0.71 -3.32
CA GLY A 41 -25.27 -0.47 -2.63
C GLY A 41 -23.90 -0.88 -3.18
N ILE A 42 -23.03 0.09 -3.48
CA ILE A 42 -21.67 -0.22 -3.94
C ILE A 42 -20.87 -0.91 -2.82
N LYS A 43 -19.90 -1.73 -3.24
CA LYS A 43 -18.95 -2.39 -2.34
C LYS A 43 -17.49 -2.05 -2.63
N TYR A 44 -17.21 -1.64 -3.88
CA TYR A 44 -15.85 -1.35 -4.34
C TYR A 44 -15.79 0.06 -4.90
N VAL A 45 -14.70 0.76 -4.61
CA VAL A 45 -14.36 2.06 -5.19
C VAL A 45 -12.99 1.97 -5.82
N MET A 46 -12.92 2.13 -7.14
CA MET A 46 -11.65 2.22 -7.86
C MET A 46 -11.36 3.67 -8.20
N LEU A 47 -10.36 4.26 -7.54
CA LEU A 47 -9.86 5.60 -7.86
C LEU A 47 -8.94 5.52 -9.08
N VAL A 48 -9.17 6.37 -10.09
CA VAL A 48 -8.37 6.34 -11.32
C VAL A 48 -7.66 7.67 -11.51
N GLY A 49 -6.33 7.68 -11.41
CA GLY A 49 -5.49 8.87 -11.55
C GLY A 49 -4.55 9.11 -10.37
N GLY A 50 -3.40 9.73 -10.66
CA GLY A 50 -2.38 10.12 -9.68
C GLY A 50 -1.86 11.53 -9.89
N ARG A 51 -0.68 11.83 -9.34
CA ARG A 51 -0.02 13.15 -9.47
C ARG A 51 0.42 13.39 -10.92
N GLN A 52 -0.14 14.41 -11.56
CA GLN A 52 0.17 14.84 -12.93
C GLN A 52 1.01 16.12 -12.93
N GLY A 53 2.18 16.02 -12.31
CA GLY A 53 3.15 17.10 -12.20
C GLY A 53 2.75 18.19 -11.20
N GLY A 54 3.13 19.43 -11.51
CA GLY A 54 3.00 20.57 -10.61
C GLY A 54 4.28 20.79 -9.80
N VAL A 55 4.98 21.89 -10.10
CA VAL A 55 6.23 22.29 -9.43
C VAL A 55 5.91 23.03 -8.14
N MET A 56 5.15 24.13 -8.22
CA MET A 56 4.79 24.96 -7.07
C MET A 56 3.70 24.33 -6.20
N LYS A 57 2.77 23.61 -6.83
CA LYS A 57 1.68 22.88 -6.18
C LYS A 57 1.40 21.63 -6.97
N GLU A 58 1.20 20.52 -6.28
CA GLU A 58 0.86 19.25 -6.89
C GLU A 58 -0.45 19.35 -7.65
N ARG A 59 -0.48 18.77 -8.86
CA ARG A 59 -1.69 18.69 -9.66
C ARG A 59 -2.15 17.25 -9.71
N TRP A 60 -3.36 16.99 -9.26
CA TRP A 60 -3.93 15.66 -9.15
C TRP A 60 -4.98 15.41 -10.23
N LEU A 61 -4.90 14.26 -10.91
CA LEU A 61 -5.96 13.81 -11.83
C LEU A 61 -7.19 13.34 -11.07
N THR A 62 -6.97 12.67 -9.93
CA THR A 62 -7.99 12.32 -8.94
C THR A 62 -7.51 12.79 -7.58
N PRO A 63 -8.34 13.54 -6.82
CA PRO A 63 -7.98 14.02 -5.49
C PRO A 63 -7.46 12.93 -4.56
N VAL A 64 -6.74 13.40 -3.55
CA VAL A 64 -6.13 12.60 -2.48
C VAL A 64 -6.42 13.29 -1.16
N ARG A 65 -6.26 12.56 -0.05
CA ARG A 65 -6.24 13.13 1.29
C ARG A 65 -4.84 12.98 1.88
N TYR A 66 -4.34 14.07 2.46
CA TYR A 66 -3.16 14.05 3.32
C TYR A 66 -3.63 13.98 4.77
N THR A 67 -3.04 13.07 5.54
CA THR A 67 -3.17 13.00 6.99
C THR A 67 -2.29 14.07 7.64
N ASN A 68 -2.53 14.37 8.91
CA ASN A 68 -1.73 15.31 9.71
C ASN A 68 -1.38 14.71 11.08
N LEU A 69 -1.19 13.39 11.10
CA LEU A 69 -0.63 12.65 12.21
C LEU A 69 0.91 12.83 12.18
N ASP A 70 1.44 13.41 13.25
CA ASP A 70 2.87 13.69 13.45
C ASP A 70 3.40 12.74 14.53
N ASP A 71 3.98 11.63 14.09
CA ASP A 71 4.59 10.58 14.92
C ASP A 71 5.87 11.03 15.66
N MET A 72 6.26 12.30 15.48
CA MET A 72 7.46 12.91 16.06
C MET A 72 8.78 12.23 15.64
N SER A 73 8.77 11.44 14.56
CA SER A 73 9.97 10.85 13.95
C SER A 73 10.98 11.90 13.48
N GLY A 74 10.49 13.12 13.20
CA GLY A 74 11.27 14.17 12.54
C GLY A 74 11.49 13.94 11.04
N TRP A 75 10.93 12.85 10.49
CA TRP A 75 11.03 12.51 9.07
C TRP A 75 9.89 13.14 8.27
N GLU A 76 8.64 12.96 8.71
CA GLU A 76 7.46 13.48 8.04
C GLU A 76 6.45 14.08 9.04
N LYS A 77 5.38 14.69 8.51
CA LYS A 77 4.34 15.36 9.31
C LYS A 77 2.92 15.01 8.85
N GLY A 78 2.83 13.97 8.04
CA GLY A 78 1.63 13.61 7.29
C GLY A 78 2.00 12.90 5.99
N TYR A 79 1.10 12.06 5.54
CA TYR A 79 1.26 11.15 4.41
C TYR A 79 -0.08 11.00 3.69
N LEU A 80 -0.09 10.28 2.57
CA LEU A 80 -1.31 10.10 1.77
C LEU A 80 -2.15 8.97 2.35
N SER A 81 -3.47 9.18 2.47
CA SER A 81 -4.38 8.08 2.84
C SER A 81 -5.51 7.98 1.85
N ASP A 82 -5.60 6.84 1.17
CA ASP A 82 -6.80 6.47 0.42
C ASP A 82 -7.87 5.83 1.31
N LEU A 83 -7.52 5.38 2.53
CA LEU A 83 -8.49 4.93 3.55
C LEU A 83 -9.53 6.03 3.84
N TYR A 84 -9.15 7.30 3.76
CA TYR A 84 -10.07 8.45 3.85
C TYR A 84 -11.33 8.30 3.00
N PHE A 85 -11.23 7.71 1.81
CA PHE A 85 -12.38 7.56 0.91
C PHE A 85 -13.20 6.29 1.19
N ALA A 86 -12.63 5.34 1.93
CA ALA A 86 -13.26 4.06 2.28
C ALA A 86 -13.93 4.10 3.65
N ASP A 87 -13.31 4.73 4.65
CA ASP A 87 -13.89 5.01 5.97
C ASP A 87 -14.88 6.17 5.80
N VAL A 88 -16.16 5.87 5.56
CA VAL A 88 -17.22 6.84 5.25
C VAL A 88 -18.04 7.19 6.48
N TYR A 89 -18.24 6.24 7.38
CA TYR A 89 -19.02 6.39 8.60
C TYR A 89 -18.19 6.00 9.81
N LYS A 90 -18.43 6.74 10.90
CA LYS A 90 -18.08 6.33 12.25
C LYS A 90 -19.31 6.12 13.09
N TYR A 91 -19.17 5.38 14.19
CA TYR A 91 -20.26 5.18 15.14
C TYR A 91 -20.18 6.17 16.31
N GLU A 92 -21.21 7.01 16.44
CA GLU A 92 -21.41 7.89 17.60
C GLU A 92 -22.73 7.52 18.29
N ASP A 93 -22.67 7.19 19.58
CA ASP A 93 -23.83 6.74 20.38
C ASP A 93 -24.63 5.57 19.76
N GLY A 94 -23.96 4.70 18.99
CA GLY A 94 -24.55 3.53 18.34
C GLY A 94 -25.21 3.81 16.99
N GLU A 95 -25.14 5.04 16.48
CA GLU A 95 -25.66 5.43 15.17
C GLU A 95 -24.51 5.77 14.21
N PRO A 96 -24.60 5.38 12.93
CA PRO A 96 -23.61 5.75 11.93
C PRO A 96 -23.74 7.24 11.59
N VAL A 97 -22.65 7.97 11.71
CA VAL A 97 -22.52 9.37 11.28
C VAL A 97 -21.39 9.48 10.26
N PHE A 98 -21.48 10.45 9.34
CA PHE A 98 -20.43 10.65 8.34
C PHE A 98 -19.11 11.02 9.03
N ASP A 99 -18.04 10.27 8.74
CA ASP A 99 -16.71 10.62 9.21
C ASP A 99 -16.02 11.51 8.18
N ASP A 100 -15.75 12.76 8.52
CA ASP A 100 -15.12 13.72 7.64
C ASP A 100 -13.60 13.85 7.84
N TRP A 101 -13.06 13.08 8.81
CA TRP A 101 -11.69 13.12 9.33
C TRP A 101 -11.25 14.48 9.90
N ASP A 102 -12.17 15.36 10.30
CA ASP A 102 -11.90 16.69 10.89
C ASP A 102 -12.90 16.94 12.03
N SER A 103 -12.80 16.11 13.06
CA SER A 103 -13.75 16.02 14.17
C SER A 103 -13.85 17.29 15.03
N ASN A 104 -12.84 18.16 14.96
CA ASN A 104 -12.81 19.44 15.65
C ASN A 104 -13.16 20.64 14.73
N GLY A 105 -13.31 20.41 13.43
CA GLY A 105 -13.73 21.39 12.43
C GLY A 105 -12.69 22.49 12.14
N ASN A 106 -11.41 22.22 12.37
CA ASN A 106 -10.32 23.19 12.13
C ASN A 106 -9.77 23.15 10.69
N GLY A 107 -10.20 22.18 9.87
CA GLY A 107 -9.77 22.00 8.49
C GLY A 107 -8.44 21.26 8.33
N ILE A 108 -7.93 20.65 9.40
CA ILE A 108 -6.76 19.76 9.43
C ILE A 108 -7.31 18.34 9.54
N PHE A 109 -6.98 17.49 8.57
CA PHE A 109 -7.59 16.17 8.46
C PHE A 109 -6.70 15.10 9.07
N ALA A 110 -7.29 14.18 9.83
CA ALA A 110 -6.58 13.16 10.60
C ALA A 110 -5.42 13.78 11.40
N GLU A 111 -5.73 14.85 12.14
CA GLU A 111 -4.75 15.50 13.01
C GLU A 111 -4.46 14.60 14.21
N TRP A 112 -3.19 14.32 14.47
CA TRP A 112 -2.76 13.84 15.78
C TRP A 112 -1.38 14.42 16.07
N LYS A 113 -1.37 15.44 16.94
CA LYS A 113 -0.17 16.16 17.35
C LYS A 113 -0.32 16.73 18.75
N GLY A 114 0.44 16.20 19.70
CA GLY A 114 0.38 16.64 21.09
C GLY A 114 -1.04 16.46 21.67
N PHE A 115 -1.73 17.57 21.96
CA PHE A 115 -3.11 17.55 22.48
C PHE A 115 -4.19 17.69 21.40
N SER A 116 -3.81 17.97 20.15
CA SER A 116 -4.74 17.95 19.02
C SER A 116 -4.87 16.53 18.51
N LYS A 117 -6.11 16.03 18.43
CA LYS A 117 -6.38 14.68 17.94
C LYS A 117 -7.79 14.59 17.36
N ASP A 118 -7.90 14.08 16.14
CA ASP A 118 -9.17 13.75 15.53
C ASP A 118 -9.73 12.41 16.00
N LYS A 119 -11.07 12.33 16.07
CA LYS A 119 -11.80 11.12 16.41
C LYS A 119 -12.20 10.37 15.15
N LEU A 120 -11.43 9.34 14.83
CA LEU A 120 -11.59 8.44 13.69
C LEU A 120 -11.80 7.02 14.22
N ASP A 121 -12.65 6.22 13.59
CA ASP A 121 -12.69 4.77 13.85
C ASP A 121 -11.92 3.94 12.81
N LEU A 122 -11.51 4.58 11.70
CA LEU A 122 -10.65 4.05 10.64
C LEU A 122 -11.27 2.88 9.86
N MET A 123 -12.55 2.58 10.08
CA MET A 123 -13.19 1.37 9.60
C MET A 123 -13.62 1.53 8.13
N PRO A 124 -13.06 0.78 7.16
CA PRO A 124 -13.49 0.90 5.78
C PRO A 124 -14.92 0.37 5.57
N ASP A 125 -15.82 1.19 5.02
CA ASP A 125 -17.19 0.81 4.63
C ASP A 125 -17.29 0.26 3.20
N VAL A 126 -16.27 0.53 2.39
CA VAL A 126 -16.12 0.01 1.02
C VAL A 126 -14.67 -0.40 0.77
N TYR A 127 -14.48 -1.39 -0.10
CA TYR A 127 -13.17 -1.82 -0.52
C TYR A 127 -12.58 -0.87 -1.56
N ILE A 128 -11.41 -0.31 -1.29
CA ILE A 128 -10.83 0.73 -2.13
C ILE A 128 -9.49 0.33 -2.72
N GLY A 129 -9.25 0.78 -3.95
CA GLY A 129 -7.95 0.67 -4.60
C GLY A 129 -7.75 1.78 -5.62
N ARG A 130 -6.50 2.08 -5.94
CA ARG A 130 -6.14 3.14 -6.87
C ARG A 130 -5.36 2.62 -8.08
N LEU A 131 -5.90 2.85 -9.27
CA LEU A 131 -5.13 2.82 -10.51
C LEU A 131 -4.42 4.16 -10.71
N ALA A 132 -3.25 4.31 -10.08
CA ALA A 132 -2.44 5.50 -10.22
C ALA A 132 -1.95 5.63 -11.67
N CYS A 133 -2.27 6.74 -12.31
CA CYS A 133 -1.84 7.02 -13.69
C CYS A 133 -1.68 8.53 -13.91
N ARG A 134 -0.78 8.91 -14.81
CA ARG A 134 -0.56 10.30 -15.23
C ARG A 134 -1.20 10.64 -16.56
N ASN A 135 -1.60 9.63 -17.31
CA ASN A 135 -2.10 9.74 -18.68
C ASN A 135 -2.88 8.48 -19.06
N SER A 136 -3.57 8.55 -20.20
CA SER A 136 -4.36 7.44 -20.74
C SER A 136 -3.51 6.24 -21.17
N TYR A 137 -2.23 6.44 -21.49
CA TYR A 137 -1.34 5.33 -21.88
C TYR A 137 -1.07 4.41 -20.68
N GLU A 138 -0.66 4.96 -19.54
CA GLU A 138 -0.48 4.19 -18.30
C GLU A 138 -1.78 3.50 -17.86
N LEU A 139 -2.91 4.22 -17.94
CA LEU A 139 -4.22 3.65 -17.61
C LEU A 139 -4.54 2.44 -18.50
N ASN A 140 -4.37 2.57 -19.82
CA ASN A 140 -4.63 1.48 -20.75
C ASN A 140 -3.74 0.27 -20.47
N LEU A 141 -2.45 0.47 -20.14
CA LEU A 141 -1.55 -0.63 -19.78
C LEU A 141 -2.07 -1.42 -18.57
N MET A 142 -2.52 -0.73 -17.52
CA MET A 142 -3.04 -1.40 -16.33
C MET A 142 -4.37 -2.10 -16.60
N ILE A 143 -5.29 -1.47 -17.34
CA ILE A 143 -6.57 -2.08 -17.74
C ILE A 143 -6.33 -3.34 -18.57
N GLU A 144 -5.43 -3.30 -19.56
CA GLU A 144 -5.09 -4.48 -20.38
C GLU A 144 -4.53 -5.62 -19.53
N LYS A 145 -3.68 -5.31 -18.54
CA LYS A 145 -3.15 -6.31 -17.60
C LYS A 145 -4.26 -6.90 -16.72
N ILE A 146 -5.14 -6.09 -16.16
CA ILE A 146 -6.29 -6.54 -15.34
C ILE A 146 -7.20 -7.46 -16.14
N ILE A 147 -7.62 -7.03 -17.33
CA ILE A 147 -8.47 -7.83 -18.22
C ILE A 147 -7.77 -9.14 -18.60
N GLY A 148 -6.48 -9.11 -18.95
CA GLY A 148 -5.72 -10.31 -19.30
C GLY A 148 -5.57 -11.29 -18.12
N TYR A 149 -5.30 -10.76 -16.93
CA TYR A 149 -5.17 -11.53 -15.70
C TYR A 149 -6.50 -12.18 -15.29
N GLU A 150 -7.60 -11.44 -15.29
CA GLU A 150 -8.90 -11.96 -14.84
C GLU A 150 -9.56 -12.91 -15.83
N ASN A 151 -9.26 -12.79 -17.12
CA ASN A 151 -9.75 -13.72 -18.15
C ASN A 151 -8.88 -14.99 -18.28
N ASN A 152 -7.81 -15.12 -17.49
CA ASN A 152 -7.00 -16.32 -17.45
C ASN A 152 -7.07 -16.94 -16.04
N TYR A 153 -7.44 -18.22 -15.97
CA TYR A 153 -7.52 -18.91 -14.69
C TYR A 153 -6.14 -19.42 -14.25
N ALA A 154 -5.34 -18.51 -13.70
CA ALA A 154 -3.97 -18.76 -13.30
C ALA A 154 -3.82 -19.74 -12.13
N LYS A 155 -4.89 -20.01 -11.36
CA LYS A 155 -4.79 -20.89 -10.17
C LYS A 155 -4.35 -22.32 -10.46
N ASP A 156 -4.55 -22.78 -11.70
CA ASP A 156 -4.09 -24.10 -12.15
C ASP A 156 -2.67 -24.06 -12.77
N ASP A 157 -2.13 -22.86 -13.02
CA ASP A 157 -0.79 -22.70 -13.54
C ASP A 157 0.26 -22.80 -12.42
N SER A 158 1.37 -23.47 -12.72
CA SER A 158 2.46 -23.67 -11.75
C SER A 158 3.14 -22.38 -11.30
N TRP A 159 3.16 -21.34 -12.14
CA TRP A 159 3.73 -20.04 -11.76
C TRP A 159 2.91 -19.38 -10.66
N PHE A 160 1.59 -19.53 -10.67
CA PHE A 160 0.73 -18.88 -9.66
C PHE A 160 0.94 -19.52 -8.29
N LYS A 161 1.21 -20.83 -8.23
CA LYS A 161 1.50 -21.55 -6.98
C LYS A 161 2.91 -21.30 -6.44
N LYS A 162 3.63 -20.29 -6.92
CA LYS A 162 4.89 -19.83 -6.33
C LYS A 162 4.67 -18.53 -5.57
N MET A 163 5.29 -18.44 -4.40
CA MET A 163 5.39 -17.21 -3.63
C MET A 163 6.86 -16.84 -3.50
N VAL A 164 7.27 -15.72 -4.08
CA VAL A 164 8.62 -15.18 -3.89
C VAL A 164 8.60 -14.31 -2.64
N VAL A 165 9.47 -14.63 -1.69
CA VAL A 165 9.61 -13.88 -0.44
C VAL A 165 11.04 -13.35 -0.32
N VAL A 166 11.18 -12.08 0.06
CA VAL A 166 12.45 -11.36 0.15
C VAL A 166 12.56 -10.70 1.51
N GLY A 167 13.56 -11.09 2.30
CA GLY A 167 13.69 -10.66 3.68
C GLY A 167 15.13 -10.63 4.14
N GLY A 168 15.34 -9.93 5.25
CA GLY A 168 16.60 -9.85 5.94
C GLY A 168 16.37 -9.33 7.35
N ASP A 169 17.43 -8.76 7.92
CA ASP A 169 17.40 -8.17 9.25
C ASP A 169 16.99 -6.69 9.14
N SER A 170 15.73 -6.38 9.47
CA SER A 170 15.20 -5.02 9.30
C SER A 170 15.69 -4.10 10.43
N TRP A 171 16.04 -4.68 11.58
CA TRP A 171 16.66 -3.97 12.69
C TRP A 171 17.78 -4.79 13.32
N PRO A 172 19.01 -4.73 12.75
CA PRO A 172 20.14 -5.61 13.08
C PRO A 172 20.78 -5.33 14.44
N ASN A 173 19.97 -5.42 15.49
CA ASN A 173 20.37 -5.35 16.86
C ASN A 173 21.08 -6.67 17.24
N PRO A 174 22.31 -6.60 17.79
CA PRO A 174 23.06 -7.80 18.17
C PRO A 174 22.36 -8.71 19.20
N ASP A 175 21.41 -8.16 19.96
CA ASP A 175 20.69 -8.87 21.02
C ASP A 175 19.30 -9.39 20.59
N ASP A 176 18.84 -9.05 19.38
CA ASP A 176 17.57 -9.56 18.84
C ASP A 176 17.83 -10.88 18.09
N PRO A 177 17.20 -12.01 18.47
CA PRO A 177 17.37 -13.26 17.76
C PRO A 177 16.62 -13.35 16.43
N TYR A 178 15.74 -12.39 16.12
CA TYR A 178 14.87 -12.41 14.95
C TYR A 178 15.44 -11.56 13.81
N TYR A 179 15.20 -11.99 12.57
CA TYR A 179 15.42 -11.16 11.39
C TYR A 179 14.03 -10.83 10.85
N GLU A 180 13.52 -9.64 11.16
CA GLU A 180 12.08 -9.34 11.08
C GLU A 180 11.49 -9.69 9.71
N GLY A 181 12.18 -9.30 8.64
CA GLY A 181 11.71 -9.57 7.29
C GLY A 181 11.69 -11.05 6.93
N GLU A 182 12.62 -11.86 7.47
CA GLU A 182 12.59 -13.32 7.27
C GLU A 182 11.48 -13.98 8.10
N GLU A 183 11.25 -13.54 9.34
CA GLU A 183 10.18 -14.07 10.21
C GLU A 183 8.78 -13.80 9.66
N GLU A 184 8.52 -12.57 9.21
CA GLU A 184 7.25 -12.24 8.54
C GLU A 184 7.05 -13.08 7.27
N ASN A 185 8.10 -13.23 6.47
CA ASN A 185 8.07 -14.03 5.25
C ASN A 185 7.75 -15.50 5.54
N GLU A 186 8.36 -16.08 6.58
CA GLU A 186 8.09 -17.46 6.98
C GLU A 186 6.66 -17.63 7.49
N LEU A 187 6.14 -16.69 8.30
CA LEU A 187 4.76 -16.74 8.75
C LEU A 187 3.77 -16.66 7.59
N ALA A 188 4.02 -15.76 6.63
CA ALA A 188 3.23 -15.67 5.41
C ALA A 188 3.24 -16.98 4.62
N LEU A 189 4.40 -17.62 4.46
CA LEU A 189 4.52 -18.92 3.80
C LEU A 189 3.78 -20.04 4.53
N GLN A 190 3.72 -20.00 5.87
CA GLN A 190 2.96 -20.98 6.67
C GLN A 190 1.45 -20.88 6.42
N TYR A 191 0.90 -19.68 6.22
CA TYR A 191 -0.51 -19.52 5.85
C TYR A 191 -0.81 -20.02 4.42
N MET A 192 0.16 -19.89 3.51
CA MET A 192 -0.01 -20.16 2.09
C MET A 192 0.19 -21.64 1.75
N GLU A 193 -0.55 -22.53 2.42
CA GLU A 193 -0.49 -23.97 2.18
C GLU A 193 -0.73 -24.30 0.69
N GLY A 194 0.17 -25.11 0.11
CA GLY A 194 0.14 -25.48 -1.30
C GLY A 194 0.83 -24.50 -2.26
N PHE A 195 1.45 -23.43 -1.75
CA PHE A 195 2.41 -22.63 -2.50
C PHE A 195 3.85 -23.11 -2.28
N GLU A 196 4.66 -23.04 -3.33
CA GLU A 196 6.12 -23.17 -3.27
C GLU A 196 6.73 -21.81 -2.86
N GLY A 197 7.35 -21.77 -1.69
CA GLY A 197 8.08 -20.59 -1.21
C GLY A 197 9.49 -20.49 -1.78
N VAL A 198 9.73 -19.47 -2.62
CA VAL A 198 11.06 -19.10 -3.12
C VAL A 198 11.63 -18.03 -2.20
N ARG A 199 12.56 -18.42 -1.33
CA ARG A 199 13.17 -17.56 -0.31
C ARG A 199 14.41 -16.88 -0.85
N LEU A 200 14.44 -15.55 -0.78
CA LEU A 200 15.61 -14.72 -1.03
C LEU A 200 15.95 -13.99 0.27
N TYR A 201 16.85 -14.59 1.03
CA TYR A 201 17.20 -14.19 2.39
C TYR A 201 18.67 -13.81 2.50
N THR A 202 18.95 -12.75 3.25
CA THR A 202 20.32 -12.33 3.54
C THR A 202 21.01 -13.33 4.46
N SER A 203 20.30 -13.94 5.40
CA SER A 203 20.86 -14.94 6.33
C SER A 203 21.38 -16.20 5.65
N THR A 204 20.77 -16.58 4.52
CA THR A 204 21.15 -17.75 3.73
C THR A 204 22.05 -17.41 2.54
N GLY A 205 22.29 -16.12 2.29
CA GLY A 205 23.04 -15.63 1.12
C GLY A 205 22.35 -15.87 -0.21
N THR A 206 21.04 -16.11 -0.21
CA THR A 206 20.22 -16.24 -1.43
C THR A 206 19.74 -14.89 -1.95
N LEU A 207 19.74 -13.86 -1.11
CA LEU A 207 19.64 -12.46 -1.51
C LEU A 207 21.02 -11.80 -1.43
N THR A 208 21.56 -11.42 -2.60
CA THR A 208 22.83 -10.70 -2.72
C THR A 208 22.70 -9.39 -3.48
N GLY A 209 21.56 -9.18 -4.15
CA GLY A 209 21.25 -7.94 -4.82
C GLY A 209 19.99 -8.01 -5.71
N PRO A 210 19.73 -6.96 -6.50
CA PRO A 210 18.52 -6.83 -7.31
C PRO A 210 18.32 -7.96 -8.32
N ASP A 211 19.41 -8.49 -8.87
CA ASP A 211 19.35 -9.50 -9.91
C ASP A 211 18.76 -10.83 -9.39
N ASP A 212 18.91 -11.14 -8.10
CA ASP A 212 18.29 -12.33 -7.48
C ASP A 212 16.76 -12.20 -7.47
N VAL A 213 16.25 -11.03 -7.07
CA VAL A 213 14.83 -10.70 -7.07
C VAL A 213 14.27 -10.68 -8.50
N ILE A 214 15.00 -10.06 -9.44
CA ILE A 214 14.63 -10.03 -10.86
C ILE A 214 14.52 -11.45 -11.40
N ASN A 215 15.51 -12.31 -11.12
CA ASN A 215 15.55 -13.68 -11.63
C ASN A 215 14.40 -14.52 -11.06
N ALA A 216 14.09 -14.39 -9.77
CA ALA A 216 12.99 -15.13 -9.13
C ALA A 216 11.63 -14.68 -9.67
N VAL A 217 11.32 -13.38 -9.63
CA VAL A 217 10.02 -12.86 -10.09
C VAL A 217 9.82 -13.08 -11.59
N SER A 218 10.88 -13.00 -12.39
CA SER A 218 10.81 -13.23 -13.85
C SER A 218 10.42 -14.66 -14.24
N GLN A 219 10.54 -15.63 -13.34
CA GLN A 219 10.05 -17.00 -13.54
C GLN A 219 8.53 -17.14 -13.32
N GLY A 220 7.88 -16.07 -12.83
CA GLY A 220 6.46 -16.03 -12.48
C GLY A 220 6.20 -16.50 -11.06
N CYS A 221 5.42 -15.71 -10.32
CA CYS A 221 4.89 -16.02 -9.00
C CYS A 221 3.47 -15.46 -8.86
N GLY A 222 2.61 -16.11 -8.07
CA GLY A 222 1.29 -15.59 -7.74
C GLY A 222 1.35 -14.48 -6.70
N PHE A 223 2.30 -14.60 -5.77
CA PHE A 223 2.57 -13.61 -4.74
C PHE A 223 4.04 -13.24 -4.69
N PHE A 224 4.28 -11.96 -4.40
CA PHE A 224 5.61 -11.40 -4.21
C PHE A 224 5.59 -10.58 -2.92
N PHE A 225 6.33 -11.01 -1.91
CA PHE A 225 6.38 -10.37 -0.60
C PHE A 225 7.80 -9.93 -0.31
N LEU A 226 7.99 -8.68 0.08
CA LEU A 226 9.25 -8.20 0.62
C LEU A 226 8.98 -7.51 1.95
N ASP A 227 9.86 -7.70 2.94
CA ASP A 227 9.85 -6.92 4.18
C ASP A 227 11.27 -6.47 4.59
N GLY A 228 11.41 -5.17 4.82
CA GLY A 228 12.69 -4.47 4.93
C GLY A 228 12.53 -2.95 4.94
N HIS A 229 13.56 -2.25 4.45
CA HIS A 229 13.58 -0.79 4.37
C HIS A 229 13.20 -0.29 2.98
N GLY A 230 12.61 0.91 2.94
CA GLY A 230 12.08 1.47 1.71
C GLY A 230 12.31 2.97 1.58
N ASN A 231 12.26 3.42 0.33
CA ASN A 231 11.88 4.77 -0.03
C ASN A 231 11.10 4.72 -1.37
N PRO A 232 10.62 5.84 -1.90
CA PRO A 232 9.85 5.85 -3.15
C PRO A 232 10.63 5.34 -4.39
N MET A 233 11.95 5.18 -4.32
CA MET A 233 12.81 4.72 -5.42
C MET A 233 13.37 3.32 -5.24
N ASN A 234 13.51 2.83 -4.01
CA ASN A 234 14.29 1.63 -3.71
C ASN A 234 13.72 0.85 -2.53
N TRP A 235 14.08 -0.43 -2.49
CA TRP A 235 13.87 -1.31 -1.36
C TRP A 235 15.19 -2.03 -1.05
N ALA A 236 15.53 -2.18 0.23
CA ALA A 236 16.74 -2.86 0.69
C ALA A 236 16.57 -3.45 2.10
N THR A 237 17.49 -4.30 2.53
CA THR A 237 17.52 -4.86 3.89
C THR A 237 18.96 -5.12 4.34
N HIS A 238 19.17 -5.56 5.57
CA HIS A 238 20.49 -5.87 6.11
C HIS A 238 20.77 -7.38 6.21
N PRO A 239 22.05 -7.78 6.17
CA PRO A 239 22.46 -9.08 6.68
C PRO A 239 22.25 -9.20 8.20
N PRO A 240 22.18 -10.43 8.74
CA PRO A 240 22.10 -10.67 10.17
C PRO A 240 23.12 -9.88 11.00
N HIS A 241 22.61 -9.07 11.93
CA HIS A 241 23.37 -8.27 12.88
C HIS A 241 24.41 -7.33 12.24
N ASP A 242 24.17 -6.84 11.02
CA ASP A 242 25.05 -5.92 10.29
C ASP A 242 24.31 -4.68 9.74
N GLU A 243 24.14 -3.68 10.60
CA GLU A 243 23.52 -2.38 10.26
C GLU A 243 24.27 -1.58 9.18
N GLU A 244 25.58 -1.81 9.02
CA GLU A 244 26.41 -1.02 8.12
C GLU A 244 26.31 -1.51 6.66
N THR A 245 25.98 -2.79 6.46
CA THR A 245 25.87 -3.39 5.13
C THR A 245 24.43 -3.34 4.64
N TRP A 246 24.23 -2.73 3.47
CA TRP A 246 22.94 -2.71 2.77
C TRP A 246 22.93 -3.71 1.61
N ILE A 247 21.89 -4.53 1.54
CA ILE A 247 21.62 -5.43 0.39
C ILE A 247 20.37 -4.93 -0.32
N ASP A 248 20.55 -4.43 -1.54
CA ASP A 248 19.44 -3.93 -2.35
C ASP A 248 18.55 -5.08 -2.88
N GLY A 249 17.24 -4.90 -2.77
CA GLY A 249 16.25 -5.68 -3.52
C GLY A 249 15.96 -4.99 -4.86
N LEU A 250 14.71 -4.59 -5.11
CA LEU A 250 14.38 -3.86 -6.35
C LEU A 250 14.46 -2.35 -6.18
N GLY A 251 15.20 -1.68 -7.07
CA GLY A 251 15.01 -0.27 -7.37
C GLY A 251 14.05 -0.05 -8.53
N VAL A 252 13.44 1.15 -8.62
CA VAL A 252 12.62 1.60 -9.76
C VAL A 252 13.37 1.43 -11.09
N GLY A 253 14.69 1.65 -11.08
CA GLY A 253 15.57 1.47 -12.24
C GLY A 253 15.76 0.00 -12.66
N ASP A 254 15.64 -0.94 -11.73
CA ASP A 254 15.83 -2.38 -11.93
C ASP A 254 14.60 -3.07 -12.46
N MET A 255 13.40 -2.64 -12.07
CA MET A 255 12.13 -3.27 -12.46
C MET A 255 11.93 -3.37 -13.98
N LYS A 256 12.61 -2.54 -14.79
CA LYS A 256 12.60 -2.66 -16.26
C LYS A 256 13.18 -3.99 -16.77
N LYS A 257 14.04 -4.64 -15.99
CA LYS A 257 14.70 -5.91 -16.28
C LYS A 257 13.79 -7.12 -16.05
N LEU A 258 12.69 -6.98 -15.32
CA LEU A 258 11.70 -8.06 -15.11
C LEU A 258 11.18 -8.59 -16.45
N SER A 259 10.89 -9.89 -16.53
CA SER A 259 10.40 -10.54 -17.75
C SER A 259 9.22 -11.51 -17.52
N ASN A 260 8.40 -11.25 -16.50
CA ASN A 260 7.24 -12.05 -16.12
C ASN A 260 5.96 -11.65 -16.90
N GLU A 261 6.03 -11.65 -18.23
CA GLU A 261 4.87 -11.35 -19.07
C GLU A 261 3.72 -12.34 -18.82
N ASN A 262 2.50 -11.81 -18.61
CA ASN A 262 1.29 -12.56 -18.25
C ASN A 262 1.35 -13.37 -16.93
N MET A 263 2.38 -13.16 -16.10
CA MET A 263 2.57 -13.82 -14.80
C MET A 263 2.75 -12.77 -13.71
N TYR A 264 1.71 -11.96 -13.50
CA TYR A 264 1.76 -10.76 -12.66
C TYR A 264 1.38 -11.10 -11.21
N PRO A 265 2.31 -11.06 -10.25
CA PRO A 265 1.98 -11.32 -8.84
C PRO A 265 1.14 -10.21 -8.24
N VAL A 266 0.43 -10.53 -7.15
CA VAL A 266 0.04 -9.54 -6.14
C VAL A 266 1.26 -9.28 -5.26
N CYS A 267 1.68 -8.02 -5.17
CA CYS A 267 2.87 -7.62 -4.41
C CYS A 267 2.49 -7.02 -3.07
N ILE A 268 3.10 -7.49 -1.98
CA ILE A 268 3.05 -6.88 -0.65
C ILE A 268 4.46 -6.37 -0.39
N VAL A 269 4.62 -5.10 -0.04
CA VAL A 269 5.92 -4.51 0.28
C VAL A 269 5.88 -3.84 1.64
N GLY A 270 6.56 -4.46 2.60
CA GLY A 270 7.00 -3.87 3.87
C GLY A 270 8.23 -3.00 3.61
N GLY A 271 8.17 -1.77 4.09
CA GLY A 271 9.16 -0.74 3.81
C GLY A 271 8.58 0.65 3.65
N CYS A 272 9.27 1.62 4.25
CA CYS A 272 8.90 3.03 4.27
C CYS A 272 8.66 3.58 2.85
N HIS A 273 7.57 4.31 2.67
CA HIS A 273 7.28 5.16 1.49
C HIS A 273 7.28 4.45 0.13
N ASN A 274 7.33 3.12 0.06
CA ASN A 274 7.35 2.41 -1.23
C ASN A 274 6.08 2.69 -2.05
N CYS A 275 4.97 3.02 -1.40
CA CYS A 275 3.74 3.46 -2.03
C CYS A 275 3.46 4.96 -1.91
N GLN A 276 4.45 5.82 -1.60
CA GLN A 276 4.30 7.28 -1.55
C GLN A 276 3.99 7.88 -2.95
N PHE A 277 2.74 7.82 -3.39
CA PHE A 277 2.35 8.15 -4.76
C PHE A 277 2.22 9.65 -5.06
N ASN A 278 2.69 10.53 -4.18
CA ASN A 278 2.88 11.95 -4.44
C ASN A 278 4.28 12.30 -4.99
N VAL A 279 5.21 11.38 -5.20
CA VAL A 279 6.55 11.72 -5.73
C VAL A 279 6.57 12.18 -7.20
N SER A 280 7.62 12.89 -7.61
CA SER A 280 7.80 13.35 -9.00
C SER A 280 9.23 13.79 -9.32
N LEU A 281 9.70 13.47 -10.54
CA LEU A 281 10.91 14.07 -11.13
C LEU A 281 10.90 15.61 -11.11
N LEU A 282 9.72 16.25 -11.13
CA LEU A 282 9.61 17.71 -11.06
C LEU A 282 10.09 18.29 -9.72
N ASN A 283 10.20 17.47 -8.67
CA ASN A 283 10.78 17.90 -7.40
C ASN A 283 12.26 18.32 -7.56
N LEU A 284 12.97 17.84 -8.59
CA LEU A 284 14.31 18.32 -8.95
C LEU A 284 14.34 19.82 -9.31
N LEU A 285 13.21 20.39 -9.76
CA LEU A 285 13.11 21.81 -10.12
C LEU A 285 12.85 22.71 -8.91
N LYS A 286 12.63 22.14 -7.71
CA LYS A 286 12.34 22.87 -6.48
C LYS A 286 13.57 23.46 -5.78
N ILE A 287 14.67 23.67 -6.51
CA ILE A 287 15.88 24.30 -5.97
C ILE A 287 15.63 25.70 -5.39
N TYR A 288 14.54 26.36 -5.80
CA TYR A 288 14.09 27.65 -5.26
C TYR A 288 13.65 27.58 -3.78
N GLU A 289 13.36 26.39 -3.23
CA GLU A 289 13.01 26.18 -1.82
C GLU A 289 14.25 26.21 -0.90
N GLY A 290 15.45 26.34 -1.49
CA GLY A 290 16.73 26.36 -0.80
C GLY A 290 17.46 25.03 -0.91
N ILE A 291 18.79 25.07 -0.93
CA ILE A 291 19.63 23.89 -1.20
C ILE A 291 19.40 22.77 -0.17
N SER A 292 19.19 23.13 1.10
CA SER A 292 18.94 22.16 2.17
C SER A 292 17.65 21.37 1.93
N GLU A 293 16.54 22.07 1.67
CA GLU A 293 15.25 21.43 1.37
C GLU A 293 15.29 20.71 0.02
N TRP A 294 15.96 21.29 -0.97
CA TRP A 294 16.11 20.63 -2.27
C TRP A 294 16.84 19.28 -2.16
N TYR A 295 17.83 19.18 -1.28
CA TYR A 295 18.55 17.94 -1.02
C TYR A 295 17.68 16.90 -0.31
N THR A 296 16.71 17.29 0.54
CA THR A 296 15.80 16.34 1.20
C THR A 296 14.97 15.57 0.17
N TYR A 297 14.47 16.21 -0.89
CA TYR A 297 13.76 15.53 -1.97
C TYR A 297 14.60 14.45 -2.67
N ILE A 298 15.91 14.65 -2.79
CA ILE A 298 16.82 13.68 -3.41
C ILE A 298 17.09 12.53 -2.44
N TYR A 299 17.48 12.88 -1.22
CA TYR A 299 17.84 11.92 -0.17
C TYR A 299 16.67 10.98 0.18
N LYS A 300 15.45 11.53 0.27
CA LYS A 300 14.23 10.76 0.54
C LYS A 300 13.68 10.00 -0.66
N GLY A 301 14.31 10.07 -1.84
CA GLY A 301 13.80 9.42 -3.05
C GLY A 301 12.55 10.07 -3.66
N GLU A 302 12.12 11.25 -3.20
CA GLU A 302 10.93 11.94 -3.69
C GLU A 302 11.07 12.51 -5.11
N THR A 303 12.27 12.41 -5.69
CA THR A 303 12.55 12.72 -7.09
C THR A 303 12.32 11.54 -8.03
N SER A 304 11.81 10.41 -7.53
CA SER A 304 11.37 9.29 -8.37
C SER A 304 10.37 9.76 -9.44
N PRO A 305 10.39 9.21 -10.67
CA PRO A 305 9.33 9.45 -11.63
C PRO A 305 7.97 9.07 -11.05
N GLU A 306 7.77 7.85 -10.58
CA GLU A 306 6.62 7.39 -9.80
C GLU A 306 7.14 6.55 -8.63
N CYS A 307 6.39 6.40 -7.54
CA CYS A 307 6.86 5.58 -6.41
C CYS A 307 7.04 4.11 -6.79
N TRP A 308 7.82 3.39 -5.99
CA TRP A 308 8.18 1.98 -6.18
C TRP A 308 6.95 1.11 -6.52
N GLY A 309 5.89 1.19 -5.71
CA GLY A 309 4.68 0.38 -5.88
C GLY A 309 3.91 0.72 -7.15
N TRP A 310 3.73 2.02 -7.43
CA TRP A 310 3.10 2.47 -8.67
C TRP A 310 3.91 2.02 -9.90
N TRP A 311 5.23 2.21 -9.86
CA TRP A 311 6.09 1.85 -10.98
C TRP A 311 5.98 0.35 -11.30
N LEU A 312 5.98 -0.52 -10.30
CA LEU A 312 5.84 -1.96 -10.48
C LEU A 312 4.52 -2.35 -11.18
N VAL A 313 3.41 -1.70 -10.83
CA VAL A 313 2.07 -1.98 -11.37
C VAL A 313 1.86 -1.38 -12.76
N ARG A 314 2.49 -0.24 -13.10
CA ARG A 314 2.23 0.41 -14.40
C ARG A 314 3.10 -0.13 -15.55
N LEU A 315 4.09 -0.98 -15.27
CA LEU A 315 4.99 -1.51 -16.29
C LEU A 315 4.24 -2.34 -17.35
N LYS A 316 4.60 -2.11 -18.62
CA LYS A 316 4.06 -2.85 -19.76
C LYS A 316 4.63 -4.26 -19.79
N ASN A 317 3.75 -5.26 -19.85
CA ASN A 317 4.07 -6.67 -20.04
C ASN A 317 5.01 -7.27 -18.97
N LYS A 318 5.09 -6.68 -17.78
CA LYS A 318 5.92 -7.14 -16.65
C LYS A 318 5.46 -6.48 -15.35
N GLY A 319 6.13 -6.82 -14.25
CA GLY A 319 5.86 -6.23 -12.93
C GLY A 319 4.69 -6.94 -12.25
N ALA A 320 3.90 -6.22 -11.47
CA ALA A 320 2.82 -6.77 -10.67
C ALA A 320 1.42 -6.45 -11.25
N ILE A 321 0.40 -7.15 -10.76
CA ILE A 321 -1.01 -6.84 -11.03
C ILE A 321 -1.54 -5.76 -10.07
N ALA A 322 -1.01 -5.76 -8.85
CA ALA A 322 -1.27 -4.79 -7.80
C ALA A 322 -0.11 -4.76 -6.80
N THR A 323 0.00 -3.66 -6.06
CA THR A 323 0.93 -3.53 -4.93
C THR A 323 0.18 -3.01 -3.71
N LEU A 324 0.43 -3.62 -2.55
CA LEU A 324 0.04 -3.14 -1.23
C LEU A 324 1.29 -2.66 -0.49
N GLY A 325 1.22 -1.51 0.18
CA GLY A 325 2.33 -0.99 0.97
C GLY A 325 2.06 0.42 1.48
N TYR A 326 3.10 1.06 2.01
CA TYR A 326 2.97 2.23 2.88
C TYR A 326 3.23 3.54 2.15
N THR A 327 2.41 4.56 2.41
CA THR A 327 2.61 5.91 1.85
C THR A 327 3.51 6.80 2.70
N GLY A 328 3.76 6.44 3.96
CA GLY A 328 4.62 7.11 4.92
C GLY A 328 5.69 6.16 5.50
N LEU A 329 6.25 6.53 6.66
CA LEU A 329 7.15 5.69 7.45
C LEU A 329 6.46 4.42 7.92
N ASP A 330 7.02 3.29 7.54
CA ASP A 330 6.61 1.97 7.98
C ASP A 330 7.27 1.62 9.31
N TYR A 331 6.52 1.03 10.23
CA TYR A 331 6.99 0.62 11.56
C TYR A 331 6.84 -0.88 11.75
N PHE A 332 7.80 -1.50 12.42
CA PHE A 332 7.77 -2.90 12.81
C PHE A 332 8.21 -3.04 14.27
N ALA A 333 7.75 -4.10 14.93
CA ALA A 333 8.16 -4.43 16.29
C ALA A 333 9.38 -5.37 16.29
N ILE A 334 10.07 -5.48 17.41
CA ILE A 334 11.31 -6.25 17.56
C ILE A 334 11.21 -7.16 18.79
N GLY A 335 11.98 -8.25 18.84
CA GLY A 335 12.01 -9.18 19.96
C GLY A 335 10.72 -9.98 20.18
N ASP A 336 10.51 -10.36 21.44
CA ASP A 336 9.34 -11.09 21.99
C ASP A 336 9.14 -10.57 23.42
N TYR A 337 8.59 -9.37 23.53
CA TYR A 337 8.47 -8.66 24.80
C TYR A 337 7.40 -9.25 25.72
N GLU A 338 6.40 -9.93 25.16
CA GLU A 338 5.36 -10.63 25.94
C GLU A 338 5.81 -12.02 26.42
N GLY A 339 6.87 -12.58 25.83
CA GLY A 339 7.47 -13.86 26.20
C GLY A 339 6.61 -15.06 25.82
N ASP A 340 5.85 -14.95 24.74
CA ASP A 340 4.94 -16.01 24.26
C ASP A 340 5.62 -16.95 23.23
N GLY A 341 6.84 -16.61 22.81
CA GLY A 341 7.64 -17.36 21.84
C GLY A 341 7.30 -17.05 20.39
N ILE A 342 6.53 -15.98 20.13
CA ILE A 342 6.22 -15.47 18.79
C ILE A 342 7.01 -14.16 18.59
N PRO A 343 7.64 -13.94 17.43
CA PRO A 343 8.31 -12.67 17.15
C PRO A 343 7.28 -11.53 17.07
N ASP A 344 7.50 -10.45 17.83
CA ASP A 344 6.60 -9.30 17.90
C ASP A 344 6.44 -8.63 16.52
N CYS A 345 7.48 -8.68 15.65
CA CYS A 345 7.40 -8.20 14.28
C CYS A 345 6.22 -8.81 13.50
N THR A 346 5.77 -10.02 13.85
CA THR A 346 4.62 -10.67 13.20
C THR A 346 3.27 -10.35 13.83
N GLN A 347 3.25 -9.67 14.99
CA GLN A 347 2.07 -9.43 15.82
C GLN A 347 1.63 -7.97 15.84
N TYR A 348 2.50 -7.05 15.46
CA TYR A 348 2.24 -5.61 15.55
C TYR A 348 2.58 -4.89 14.25
N PHE A 349 2.03 -3.68 14.11
CA PHE A 349 2.37 -2.74 13.04
C PHE A 349 2.36 -3.37 11.63
N SER A 350 3.37 -3.07 10.81
CA SER A 350 3.43 -3.50 9.42
C SER A 350 3.38 -5.01 9.25
N GLY A 351 4.10 -5.76 10.09
CA GLY A 351 4.14 -7.20 9.97
C GLY A 351 2.85 -7.90 10.31
N PHE A 352 1.99 -7.31 11.16
CA PHE A 352 0.60 -7.76 11.28
C PHE A 352 -0.12 -7.62 9.94
N LEU A 353 -0.15 -6.43 9.33
CA LEU A 353 -0.88 -6.21 8.07
C LEU A 353 -0.31 -7.07 6.93
N ASN A 354 1.02 -7.08 6.78
CA ASN A 354 1.74 -7.81 5.74
C ASN A 354 1.40 -9.30 5.77
N THR A 355 1.49 -9.94 6.95
CA THR A 355 1.29 -11.38 7.10
C THR A 355 -0.18 -11.77 7.11
N ARG A 356 -1.06 -10.95 7.70
CA ARG A 356 -2.51 -11.23 7.81
C ARG A 356 -3.22 -11.14 6.47
N PHE A 357 -2.70 -10.37 5.53
CA PHE A 357 -3.17 -10.43 4.13
C PHE A 357 -3.14 -11.87 3.58
N PHE A 358 -2.04 -12.59 3.80
CA PHE A 358 -1.88 -13.98 3.33
C PHE A 358 -2.78 -14.95 4.09
N LYS A 359 -2.95 -14.75 5.40
CA LYS A 359 -3.92 -15.51 6.21
C LYS A 359 -5.35 -15.34 5.70
N GLU A 360 -5.76 -14.11 5.42
CA GLU A 360 -7.11 -13.80 4.92
C GLU A 360 -7.35 -14.42 3.54
N TYR A 361 -6.35 -14.35 2.64
CA TYR A 361 -6.42 -15.04 1.35
C TYR A 361 -6.52 -16.57 1.52
N ALA A 362 -5.70 -17.16 2.39
CA ALA A 362 -5.70 -18.60 2.67
C ALA A 362 -7.03 -19.09 3.27
N ASN A 363 -7.73 -18.22 4.01
CA ASN A 363 -9.08 -18.49 4.54
C ASN A 363 -10.19 -18.45 3.48
N GLY A 364 -9.87 -18.11 2.23
CA GLY A 364 -10.79 -18.18 1.09
C GLY A 364 -11.29 -16.83 0.58
N THR A 365 -10.77 -15.71 1.09
CA THR A 365 -11.08 -14.37 0.55
C THR A 365 -10.21 -14.10 -0.67
N GLU A 366 -10.81 -14.25 -1.85
CA GLU A 366 -10.09 -14.27 -3.13
C GLU A 366 -10.24 -12.99 -3.96
N ILE A 367 -10.98 -11.99 -3.45
CA ILE A 367 -11.09 -10.67 -4.08
C ILE A 367 -10.09 -9.73 -3.39
N LEU A 368 -9.23 -9.10 -4.17
CA LEU A 368 -8.06 -8.38 -3.67
C LEU A 368 -8.40 -7.26 -2.68
N GLY A 369 -9.39 -6.42 -3.01
CA GLY A 369 -9.83 -5.36 -2.11
C GLY A 369 -10.53 -5.89 -0.86
N GLU A 370 -11.19 -7.06 -0.94
CA GLU A 370 -11.76 -7.72 0.25
C GLU A 370 -10.66 -8.22 1.16
N THR A 371 -9.61 -8.86 0.62
CA THR A 371 -8.45 -9.32 1.40
C THR A 371 -7.77 -8.14 2.09
N HIS A 372 -7.52 -7.03 1.37
CA HIS A 372 -6.95 -5.80 1.92
C HIS A 372 -7.83 -5.19 3.02
N GLY A 373 -9.10 -4.94 2.72
CA GLY A 373 -10.02 -4.32 3.67
C GLY A 373 -10.29 -5.17 4.90
N ASN A 374 -10.50 -6.48 4.75
CA ASN A 374 -10.72 -7.38 5.89
C ASN A 374 -9.47 -7.47 6.78
N THR A 375 -8.27 -7.37 6.21
CA THR A 375 -7.02 -7.32 6.98
C THR A 375 -6.92 -6.04 7.81
N LEU A 376 -7.29 -4.88 7.25
CA LEU A 376 -7.40 -3.63 8.00
C LEU A 376 -8.42 -3.75 9.14
N ILE A 377 -9.59 -4.35 8.87
CA ILE A 377 -10.63 -4.58 9.88
C ILE A 377 -10.11 -5.48 11.01
N GLU A 378 -9.40 -6.57 10.68
CA GLU A 378 -8.77 -7.44 11.69
C GLU A 378 -7.76 -6.66 12.54
N TYR A 379 -6.91 -5.83 11.93
CA TYR A 379 -5.97 -4.98 12.65
C TYR A 379 -6.68 -4.02 13.62
N ILE A 380 -7.64 -3.24 13.11
CA ILE A 380 -8.36 -2.22 13.88
C ILE A 380 -9.07 -2.85 15.07
N THR A 381 -9.73 -4.00 14.86
CA THR A 381 -10.47 -4.69 15.92
C THR A 381 -9.58 -5.42 16.92
N THR A 382 -8.33 -5.73 16.56
CA THR A 382 -7.38 -6.45 17.41
C THR A 382 -6.53 -5.49 18.24
N LEU A 383 -5.99 -4.44 17.63
CA LEU A 383 -4.97 -3.57 18.25
C LEU A 383 -5.52 -2.21 18.74
N ASP A 384 -6.76 -1.85 18.41
CA ASP A 384 -7.38 -0.58 18.82
C ASP A 384 -6.49 0.65 18.48
N PRO A 385 -6.23 0.87 17.17
CA PRO A 385 -5.25 1.84 16.67
C PRO A 385 -5.55 3.28 17.09
N TYR A 386 -6.79 3.57 17.51
CA TYR A 386 -7.10 4.88 18.05
C TYR A 386 -6.28 5.18 19.31
N ASN A 387 -5.77 4.22 20.07
CA ASN A 387 -5.06 4.49 21.32
C ASN A 387 -3.53 4.60 21.21
N ASP A 388 -2.96 4.24 20.06
CA ASP A 388 -1.54 4.35 19.78
C ASP A 388 -1.28 5.09 18.46
N ILE A 389 -0.35 6.05 18.47
CA ILE A 389 -0.08 6.90 17.31
C ILE A 389 0.54 6.13 16.14
N THR A 390 1.33 5.10 16.44
CA THR A 390 2.01 4.25 15.46
C THR A 390 1.01 3.29 14.82
N ASP A 391 0.11 2.71 15.63
CA ASP A 391 -0.97 1.86 15.11
C ASP A 391 -1.95 2.65 14.21
N CYS A 392 -2.37 3.84 14.64
CA CYS A 392 -3.21 4.74 13.84
C CYS A 392 -2.56 5.05 12.48
N LYS A 393 -1.25 5.35 12.51
CA LYS A 393 -0.47 5.62 11.32
C LYS A 393 -0.38 4.43 10.37
N THR A 394 -0.08 3.26 10.92
CA THR A 394 0.04 2.00 10.16
C THR A 394 -1.23 1.73 9.35
N VAL A 395 -2.40 1.93 9.96
CA VAL A 395 -3.71 1.75 9.32
C VAL A 395 -3.97 2.82 8.24
N GLU A 396 -3.67 4.08 8.54
CA GLU A 396 -3.95 5.20 7.64
C GLU A 396 -3.11 5.15 6.34
N GLU A 397 -1.90 4.59 6.37
CA GLU A 397 -0.94 4.68 5.27
C GLU A 397 -0.85 3.43 4.38
N TRP A 398 -1.45 2.30 4.78
CA TRP A 398 -1.40 1.04 4.03
C TRP A 398 -2.41 1.02 2.88
N VAL A 399 -1.94 1.22 1.65
CA VAL A 399 -2.78 1.44 0.47
C VAL A 399 -2.71 0.30 -0.55
N LEU A 400 -3.80 0.11 -1.30
CA LEU A 400 -3.86 -0.78 -2.45
C LEU A 400 -3.71 0.02 -3.77
N LEU A 401 -2.56 -0.13 -4.43
CA LEU A 401 -2.34 0.33 -5.80
C LEU A 401 -2.74 -0.79 -6.78
N GLY A 402 -4.01 -0.86 -7.13
CA GLY A 402 -4.59 -1.91 -7.98
C GLY A 402 -6.10 -1.80 -8.12
N ASP A 403 -6.70 -2.79 -8.78
CA ASP A 403 -8.17 -2.93 -8.86
C ASP A 403 -8.68 -3.64 -7.60
N PRO A 404 -9.51 -2.98 -6.75
CA PRO A 404 -10.03 -3.59 -5.53
C PRO A 404 -11.03 -4.73 -5.79
N SER A 405 -11.56 -4.84 -7.01
CA SER A 405 -12.49 -5.91 -7.39
C SER A 405 -11.80 -7.09 -8.06
N LEU A 406 -10.47 -7.05 -8.21
CA LEU A 406 -9.67 -8.08 -8.85
C LEU A 406 -9.85 -9.44 -8.16
N LYS A 407 -10.21 -10.47 -8.94
CA LYS A 407 -10.13 -11.86 -8.50
C LYS A 407 -8.68 -12.34 -8.55
N ILE A 408 -8.07 -12.58 -7.40
CA ILE A 408 -6.70 -13.09 -7.30
C ILE A 408 -6.65 -14.48 -7.95
N GLY A 409 -5.78 -14.66 -8.95
CA GLY A 409 -5.66 -15.85 -9.77
C GLY A 409 -6.66 -15.97 -10.94
N GLY A 410 -7.50 -14.95 -11.16
CA GLY A 410 -8.45 -14.87 -12.26
C GLY A 410 -9.71 -15.73 -12.11
N TYR A 411 -10.63 -15.62 -13.07
CA TYR A 411 -11.89 -16.36 -13.10
C TYR A 411 -11.76 -17.64 -13.92
N ALA A 412 -12.34 -18.73 -13.43
CA ALA A 412 -12.53 -19.94 -14.24
C ALA A 412 -13.48 -19.62 -15.40
N SER A 413 -13.14 -20.11 -16.59
CA SER A 413 -13.89 -19.89 -17.84
C SER A 413 -15.21 -20.63 -17.91
#